data_AF-A0A2E2BWU3-F1
#
_entry.id   AF-A0A2E2BWU3-F1
#
_cell.length_a   1.000
_cell.length_b   1.000
_cell.length_c   1.000
_cell.angle_alpha   90.00
_cell.angle_beta   90.00
_cell.angle_gamma   90.00
#
_symmetry.space_group_name_H-M   'P 1'
#
loop_
_entity.id
_entity.type
_entity.pdbx_description
1 polymer ?
#
loop_
_entity_poly.entity_id
_entity_poly.type
_entity_poly.pdbx_seq_one_letter_code
_entity_poly.pdbx_strand_id
1 'polypeptide(L)'
;MTVSKSSQIREILRQEPDLTPCEIQTVLADKGVEVSRNLCKVVRHREQQSAASSKPPTERQLRRGETRMSRTVYRLSKEDWAVWDFVERYAKRLETPGLELHVMDGRLIRMQRKVRQWLEAVSTRNARRRRENILDQFIVDLCRHCPKPEKNERLPRPVIRKRPTKNESDSEPHRRLTEEERESRIKQRPLKKDVEE
;
A
#
# COMPACT_ATOMS: atom_id res chain seq x y z
N MET A 1 -2.40 -4.42 -39.94
CA MET A 1 -2.15 -3.90 -38.58
C MET A 1 -0.68 -3.49 -38.49
N THR A 2 -0.39 -2.24 -38.14
CA THR A 2 0.98 -1.74 -37.98
C THR A 2 1.50 -2.11 -36.59
N VAL A 3 2.34 -3.14 -36.51
CA VAL A 3 3.00 -3.51 -35.24
C VAL A 3 3.99 -2.40 -34.88
N SER A 4 3.91 -1.89 -33.65
CA SER A 4 4.84 -0.86 -33.16
C SER A 4 6.26 -1.43 -33.09
N LYS A 5 7.25 -0.75 -33.69
CA LYS A 5 8.67 -1.13 -33.64
C LYS A 5 9.16 -1.37 -32.20
N SER A 6 8.72 -0.54 -31.26
CA SER A 6 9.03 -0.67 -29.84
C SER A 6 8.49 -1.97 -29.21
N SER A 7 7.37 -2.51 -29.69
CA SER A 7 6.84 -3.79 -29.21
C SER A 7 7.71 -4.96 -29.64
N GLN A 8 8.21 -4.95 -30.88
CA GLN A 8 9.11 -5.98 -31.40
C GLN A 8 10.46 -5.98 -30.66
N ILE A 9 11.00 -4.80 -30.33
CA ILE A 9 12.21 -4.70 -29.49
C ILE A 9 12.00 -5.36 -28.12
N ARG A 10 10.85 -5.13 -27.48
CA ARG A 10 10.53 -5.72 -26.17
C ARG A 10 10.30 -7.23 -26.23
N GLU A 11 9.83 -7.74 -27.37
CA GLU A 11 9.67 -9.17 -27.59
C GLU A 11 11.03 -9.87 -27.67
N ILE A 12 11.98 -9.28 -28.41
CA ILE A 12 13.37 -9.76 -28.47
C ILE A 12 14.03 -9.69 -27.08
N LEU A 13 13.92 -8.56 -26.38
CA LEU A 13 14.49 -8.41 -25.03
C LEU A 13 13.89 -9.35 -23.99
N ARG A 14 12.68 -9.90 -24.22
CA ARG A 14 12.10 -10.94 -23.35
C ARG A 14 12.68 -12.32 -23.62
N GLN A 15 13.08 -12.60 -24.85
CA GLN A 15 13.72 -13.86 -25.23
C GLN A 15 15.20 -13.84 -24.84
N GLU A 16 15.88 -12.73 -25.11
CA GLU A 16 17.33 -12.57 -24.92
C GLU A 16 17.62 -11.21 -24.24
N PRO A 17 17.60 -11.15 -22.89
CA PRO A 17 17.70 -9.89 -22.15
C PRO A 17 19.09 -9.22 -22.21
N ASP A 18 20.12 -9.97 -22.56
CA ASP A 18 21.52 -9.51 -22.52
C ASP A 18 22.00 -8.86 -23.83
N LEU A 19 21.18 -8.89 -24.89
CA LEU A 19 21.54 -8.33 -26.18
C LEU A 19 21.91 -6.84 -26.11
N THR A 20 22.99 -6.50 -26.79
CA THR A 20 23.41 -5.13 -27.04
C THR A 20 22.45 -4.43 -28.00
N PRO A 21 22.31 -3.09 -27.95
CA PRO A 21 21.47 -2.36 -28.90
C PRO A 21 21.85 -2.58 -30.37
N CYS A 22 23.10 -2.98 -30.64
CA CYS A 22 23.58 -3.30 -31.99
C CYS A 22 23.06 -4.66 -32.45
N GLU A 23 23.13 -5.69 -31.60
CA GLU A 23 22.61 -7.03 -31.91
C GLU A 23 21.08 -7.03 -32.06
N ILE A 24 20.37 -6.24 -31.24
CA ILE A 24 18.91 -6.07 -31.40
C ILE A 24 18.58 -5.48 -32.77
N GLN A 25 19.39 -4.54 -33.25
CA GLN A 25 19.20 -3.90 -34.54
C GLN A 25 19.45 -4.89 -35.69
N THR A 26 20.50 -5.73 -35.61
CA THR A 26 20.77 -6.75 -36.63
C THR A 26 19.66 -7.80 -36.68
N VAL A 27 19.21 -8.30 -35.51
CA VAL A 27 18.10 -9.28 -35.45
C VAL A 27 16.79 -8.71 -36.01
N LEU A 28 16.52 -7.41 -35.84
CA LEU A 28 15.34 -6.76 -36.43
C LEU A 28 15.52 -6.48 -37.93
N ALA A 29 16.73 -6.14 -38.38
CA ALA A 29 17.05 -5.96 -39.79
C ALA A 29 16.88 -7.27 -40.57
N ASP A 30 17.30 -8.41 -40.00
CA ASP A 30 17.10 -9.74 -40.59
C ASP A 30 15.61 -10.08 -40.76
N LYS A 31 14.74 -9.48 -39.94
CA LYS A 31 13.27 -9.59 -40.02
C LYS A 31 12.63 -8.54 -40.94
N GLY A 32 13.43 -7.74 -41.65
CA GLY A 32 12.95 -6.65 -42.52
C GLY A 32 12.44 -5.43 -41.77
N VAL A 33 12.80 -5.25 -40.50
CA VAL A 33 12.39 -4.11 -39.67
C VAL A 33 13.59 -3.20 -39.41
N GLU A 34 13.61 -2.06 -40.07
CA GLU A 34 14.63 -1.04 -39.81
C GLU A 34 14.31 -0.24 -38.55
N VAL A 35 15.26 -0.23 -37.61
CA VAL A 35 15.13 0.44 -36.32
C VAL A 35 16.38 1.24 -36.02
N SER A 36 16.21 2.45 -35.48
CA SER A 36 17.35 3.27 -35.06
C SER A 36 17.98 2.73 -33.78
N ARG A 37 19.32 2.75 -33.72
CA ARG A 37 20.09 2.34 -32.53
C ARG A 37 19.67 3.10 -31.25
N ASN A 38 19.30 4.37 -31.39
CA ASN A 38 18.81 5.19 -30.29
C ASN A 38 17.50 4.65 -29.70
N LEU A 39 16.57 4.19 -30.53
CA LEU A 39 15.33 3.60 -30.04
C LEU A 39 15.60 2.31 -29.26
N CYS A 40 16.48 1.44 -29.77
CA CYS A 40 16.89 0.22 -29.07
C CYS A 40 17.50 0.54 -27.69
N LYS A 41 18.38 1.56 -27.61
CA LYS A 41 18.98 2.02 -26.35
C LYS A 41 17.94 2.51 -25.34
N VAL A 42 16.98 3.33 -25.79
CA VAL A 42 15.93 3.88 -24.92
C VAL A 42 15.00 2.78 -24.40
N VAL A 43 14.57 1.85 -25.27
CA VAL A 43 13.66 0.77 -24.87
C VAL A 43 14.35 -0.18 -23.90
N ARG A 44 15.60 -0.58 -24.16
CA ARG A 44 16.39 -1.41 -23.23
C ARG A 44 16.56 -0.75 -21.87
N HIS A 45 16.96 0.52 -21.84
CA HIS A 45 17.14 1.26 -20.59
C HIS A 45 15.84 1.33 -19.78
N ARG A 46 14.70 1.55 -20.45
CA ARG A 46 13.40 1.59 -19.81
C ARG A 46 13.01 0.23 -19.21
N GLU A 47 13.21 -0.86 -19.94
CA GLU A 47 12.94 -2.23 -19.46
C GLU A 47 13.80 -2.57 -18.23
N GLN A 48 15.10 -2.22 -18.26
CA GLN A 48 16.00 -2.40 -17.12
C GLN A 48 15.59 -1.55 -15.90
N GLN A 49 15.14 -0.32 -16.10
CA GLN A 49 14.63 0.52 -15.01
C GLN A 49 13.32 0.00 -14.43
N SER A 50 12.42 -0.56 -15.24
CA SER A 50 11.22 -1.22 -14.74
C SER A 50 11.55 -2.50 -13.98
N ALA A 51 12.56 -3.26 -14.41
CA ALA A 51 13.04 -4.42 -13.66
C ALA A 51 13.65 -3.99 -12.31
N ALA A 52 14.47 -2.94 -12.30
CA ALA A 52 15.10 -2.44 -11.08
C ALA A 52 14.12 -1.79 -10.09
N SER A 53 13.08 -1.12 -10.60
CA SER A 53 12.03 -0.50 -9.76
C SER A 53 11.00 -1.49 -9.22
N SER A 54 11.03 -2.74 -9.68
CA SER A 54 10.23 -3.83 -9.09
C SER A 54 10.77 -4.35 -7.76
N LYS A 55 11.96 -3.90 -7.32
CA LYS A 55 12.43 -4.22 -5.97
C LYS A 55 11.40 -3.72 -4.96
N PRO A 56 10.97 -4.57 -4.00
CA PRO A 56 10.06 -4.12 -2.96
C PRO A 56 10.64 -2.88 -2.31
N PRO A 57 9.82 -1.85 -2.04
CA PRO A 57 10.29 -0.62 -1.40
C PRO A 57 11.09 -1.00 -0.17
N THR A 58 12.32 -0.48 -0.09
CA THR A 58 13.21 -0.77 1.04
C THR A 58 12.52 -0.36 2.35
N GLU A 59 12.83 -1.01 3.46
CA GLU A 59 12.26 -0.68 4.78
C GLU A 59 12.39 0.82 5.11
N ARG A 60 13.48 1.45 4.64
CA ARG A 60 13.71 2.90 4.76
C ARG A 60 12.76 3.75 3.91
N GLN A 61 12.38 3.28 2.72
CA GLN A 61 11.36 3.90 1.87
C GLN A 61 9.95 3.63 2.40
N LEU A 62 9.69 2.46 3.00
CA LEU A 62 8.43 2.17 3.71
C LEU A 62 8.25 3.12 4.90
N ARG A 63 9.30 3.35 5.71
CA ARG A 63 9.27 4.31 6.83
C ARG A 63 9.16 5.78 6.38
N ARG A 64 9.72 6.15 5.23
CA ARG A 64 9.59 7.51 4.67
C ARG A 64 8.28 7.72 3.88
N GLY A 65 7.69 6.65 3.36
CA GLY A 65 6.45 6.63 2.56
C GLY A 65 5.17 6.58 3.39
N GLU A 66 5.29 6.45 4.71
CA GLU A 66 4.18 6.47 5.68
C GLU A 66 3.34 7.77 5.61
N THR A 67 3.78 8.80 4.87
CA THR A 67 3.03 10.05 4.68
C THR A 67 2.29 10.22 3.35
N ARG A 68 2.38 9.32 2.35
CA ARG A 68 1.63 9.55 1.09
C ARG A 68 0.90 8.38 0.43
N MET A 69 1.22 7.11 0.71
CA MET A 69 0.49 5.97 0.12
C MET A 69 -0.41 5.22 1.12
N SER A 70 -0.29 5.48 2.42
CA SER A 70 -1.14 4.89 3.48
C SER A 70 -2.47 5.61 3.70
N ARG A 71 -2.91 6.51 2.80
CA ARG A 71 -4.22 7.21 2.97
C ARG A 71 -5.35 6.64 2.11
N THR A 72 -5.05 5.89 1.05
CA THR A 72 -6.07 5.32 0.14
C THR A 72 -6.33 3.84 0.33
N VAL A 73 -5.39 3.08 0.93
CA VAL A 73 -5.57 1.65 1.24
C VAL A 73 -5.88 1.41 2.73
N TYR A 74 -5.49 2.33 3.63
CA TYR A 74 -5.81 2.27 5.07
C TYR A 74 -6.75 3.40 5.51
N ARG A 75 -7.83 3.61 4.74
CA ARG A 75 -9.02 4.30 5.28
C ARG A 75 -10.15 3.30 5.46
N LEU A 76 -9.80 2.10 5.90
CA LEU A 76 -10.75 1.31 6.66
C LEU A 76 -11.00 2.13 7.94
N SER A 77 -12.23 2.57 8.14
CA SER A 77 -12.57 3.35 9.32
C SER A 77 -12.27 2.52 10.58
N LYS A 78 -12.30 3.14 11.76
CA LYS A 78 -12.21 2.39 13.01
C LYS A 78 -13.29 1.30 13.10
N GLU A 79 -14.41 1.47 12.39
CA GLU A 79 -15.48 0.48 12.28
C GLU A 79 -15.08 -0.73 11.42
N ASP A 80 -14.39 -0.52 10.29
CA ASP A 80 -13.97 -1.60 9.40
C ASP A 80 -12.95 -2.56 10.05
N TRP A 81 -12.04 -2.02 10.87
CA TRP A 81 -11.12 -2.84 11.66
C TRP A 81 -11.86 -3.64 12.74
N ALA A 82 -12.90 -3.06 13.36
CA ALA A 82 -13.73 -3.78 14.32
C ALA A 82 -14.53 -4.93 13.68
N VAL A 83 -14.95 -4.76 12.41
CA VAL A 83 -15.59 -5.85 11.64
C VAL A 83 -14.58 -6.98 11.38
N TRP A 84 -13.35 -6.67 10.99
CA TRP A 84 -12.31 -7.68 10.80
C TRP A 84 -11.96 -8.42 12.10
N ASP A 85 -11.80 -7.67 13.19
CA ASP A 85 -11.57 -8.21 14.54
C ASP A 85 -12.71 -9.13 15.01
N PHE A 86 -13.94 -8.79 14.64
CA PHE A 86 -15.12 -9.60 14.94
C PHE A 86 -15.13 -10.88 14.10
N VAL A 87 -14.85 -10.79 12.79
CA VAL A 87 -14.78 -11.95 11.89
C VAL A 87 -13.69 -12.91 12.34
N GLU A 88 -12.51 -12.41 12.73
CA GLU A 88 -11.40 -13.25 13.20
C GLU A 88 -11.71 -13.93 14.54
N ARG A 89 -12.30 -13.19 15.49
CA ARG A 89 -12.77 -13.77 16.77
C ARG A 89 -13.88 -14.79 16.58
N TYR A 90 -14.77 -14.55 15.62
CA TYR A 90 -15.84 -15.48 15.30
C TYR A 90 -15.32 -16.76 14.65
N ALA A 91 -14.37 -16.66 13.71
CA ALA A 91 -13.70 -17.81 13.10
C ALA A 91 -12.97 -18.67 14.16
N LYS A 92 -12.23 -18.05 15.08
CA LYS A 92 -11.56 -18.76 16.20
C LYS A 92 -12.54 -19.49 17.12
N ARG A 93 -13.77 -18.99 17.31
CA ARG A 93 -14.84 -19.69 18.06
C ARG A 93 -15.47 -20.84 17.30
N LEU A 94 -15.40 -20.85 15.97
CA LEU A 94 -15.87 -21.97 15.16
C LEU A 94 -14.85 -23.11 15.11
N GLU A 95 -13.57 -22.79 15.25
CA GLU A 95 -12.48 -23.77 15.29
C GLU A 95 -12.34 -24.48 16.65
N THR A 96 -13.03 -24.02 17.71
CA THR A 96 -13.03 -24.74 18.99
C THR A 96 -13.85 -26.03 18.89
N PRO A 97 -13.23 -27.21 19.01
CA PRO A 97 -13.93 -28.49 18.92
C PRO A 97 -14.84 -28.66 20.14
N GLY A 98 -16.13 -28.96 19.90
CA GLY A 98 -17.14 -29.19 20.95
C GLY A 98 -18.26 -28.16 21.02
N LEU A 99 -18.23 -27.09 20.20
CA LEU A 99 -19.39 -26.23 20.01
C LEU A 99 -20.30 -26.87 18.94
N GLU A 100 -21.20 -27.76 19.36
CA GLU A 100 -22.27 -28.25 18.49
C GLU A 100 -23.20 -27.10 18.14
N LEU A 101 -22.88 -26.39 17.05
CA LEU A 101 -23.74 -25.43 16.39
C LEU A 101 -24.87 -26.17 15.69
N HIS A 102 -25.77 -26.73 16.47
CA HIS A 102 -27.05 -27.20 15.97
C HIS A 102 -27.82 -25.99 15.41
N VAL A 103 -28.12 -26.07 14.11
CA VAL A 103 -29.00 -25.17 13.33
C VAL A 103 -28.41 -23.81 12.97
N MET A 104 -27.49 -23.77 12.00
CA MET A 104 -27.28 -22.59 11.13
C MET A 104 -27.05 -22.98 9.64
N ASP A 105 -27.66 -24.08 9.19
CA ASP A 105 -27.35 -24.77 7.91
C ASP A 105 -27.67 -24.01 6.60
N GLY A 106 -28.33 -22.86 6.65
CA GLY A 106 -28.51 -22.03 5.44
C GLY A 106 -27.77 -20.69 5.49
N ARG A 107 -27.46 -20.20 6.70
CA ARG A 107 -27.13 -18.79 6.93
C ARG A 107 -25.63 -18.55 6.91
N LEU A 108 -24.87 -19.43 7.54
CA LEU A 108 -23.41 -19.38 7.52
C LEU A 108 -22.87 -19.55 6.09
N ILE A 109 -23.47 -20.46 5.32
CA ILE A 109 -23.13 -20.69 3.90
C ILE A 109 -23.40 -19.43 3.06
N ARG A 110 -24.52 -18.73 3.27
CA ARG A 110 -24.81 -17.46 2.58
C ARG A 110 -23.82 -16.36 2.98
N MET A 111 -23.44 -16.31 4.25
CA MET A 111 -22.51 -15.32 4.78
C MET A 111 -21.10 -15.54 4.23
N GLN A 112 -20.61 -16.79 4.25
CA GLN A 112 -19.33 -17.18 3.64
C GLN A 112 -19.32 -16.91 2.13
N ARG A 113 -20.43 -17.17 1.41
CA ARG A 113 -20.54 -16.87 -0.03
C ARG A 113 -20.45 -15.37 -0.30
N LYS A 114 -21.08 -14.51 0.52
CA LYS A 114 -20.98 -13.06 0.39
C LYS A 114 -19.57 -12.53 0.69
N VAL A 115 -18.92 -13.05 1.73
CA VAL A 115 -17.52 -12.70 2.05
C VAL A 115 -16.58 -13.11 0.91
N ARG A 116 -16.78 -14.30 0.32
CA ARG A 116 -15.99 -14.77 -0.83
C ARG A 116 -16.21 -13.89 -2.07
N GLN A 117 -17.46 -13.56 -2.39
CA GLN A 117 -17.80 -12.64 -3.49
C GLN A 117 -17.20 -11.25 -3.27
N TRP A 118 -17.16 -10.76 -2.03
CA TRP A 118 -16.51 -9.52 -1.68
C TRP A 118 -14.99 -9.59 -1.91
N LEU A 119 -14.33 -10.66 -1.47
CA LEU A 119 -12.89 -10.88 -1.69
C LEU A 119 -12.54 -10.99 -3.19
N GLU A 120 -13.34 -11.70 -3.97
CA GLU A 120 -13.18 -11.80 -5.43
C GLU A 120 -13.41 -10.45 -6.12
N ALA A 121 -14.42 -9.68 -5.68
CA ALA A 121 -14.63 -8.33 -6.18
C ALA A 121 -13.43 -7.43 -5.83
N VAL A 122 -12.90 -7.51 -4.61
CA VAL A 122 -11.72 -6.75 -4.15
C VAL A 122 -10.48 -7.04 -4.99
N SER A 123 -10.31 -8.27 -5.49
CA SER A 123 -9.19 -8.68 -6.34
C SER A 123 -9.13 -7.95 -7.71
N THR A 124 -10.25 -7.40 -8.21
CA THR A 124 -10.29 -6.76 -9.54
C THR A 124 -10.17 -5.23 -9.46
N ARG A 125 -9.42 -4.62 -10.41
CA ARG A 125 -9.10 -3.16 -10.40
C ARG A 125 -10.32 -2.21 -10.46
N ASN A 126 -11.53 -2.69 -10.80
CA ASN A 126 -12.75 -1.88 -10.94
C ASN A 126 -13.67 -1.89 -9.71
N ALA A 127 -13.16 -2.32 -8.55
CA ALA A 127 -13.99 -2.75 -7.43
C ALA A 127 -14.53 -1.65 -6.50
N ARG A 128 -14.19 -0.38 -6.67
CA ARG A 128 -14.43 0.63 -5.62
C ARG A 128 -15.92 0.83 -5.29
N ARG A 129 -16.78 1.04 -6.30
CA ARG A 129 -18.23 1.19 -6.10
C ARG A 129 -18.94 -0.11 -5.70
N ARG A 130 -18.44 -1.26 -6.16
CA ARG A 130 -19.02 -2.57 -5.80
C ARG A 130 -18.70 -2.97 -4.35
N ARG A 131 -17.55 -2.54 -3.82
CA ARG A 131 -17.13 -2.78 -2.43
C ARG A 131 -18.05 -2.09 -1.42
N GLU A 132 -18.39 -0.83 -1.66
CA GLU A 132 -19.25 -0.03 -0.75
C GLU A 132 -20.65 -0.66 -0.66
N ASN A 133 -21.29 -0.95 -1.79
CA ASN A 133 -22.63 -1.57 -1.79
C ASN A 133 -22.67 -2.97 -1.13
N ILE A 134 -21.63 -3.79 -1.29
CA ILE A 134 -21.61 -5.13 -0.69
C ILE A 134 -21.38 -5.07 0.82
N LEU A 135 -20.50 -4.18 1.29
CA LEU A 135 -20.27 -3.97 2.72
C LEU A 135 -21.50 -3.38 3.41
N ASP A 136 -22.14 -2.39 2.80
CA ASP A 136 -23.35 -1.77 3.35
C ASP A 136 -24.48 -2.80 3.47
N GLN A 137 -24.69 -3.63 2.44
CA GLN A 137 -25.68 -4.70 2.49
C GLN A 137 -25.32 -5.77 3.53
N PHE A 138 -24.03 -6.08 3.70
CA PHE A 138 -23.55 -7.03 4.71
C PHE A 138 -23.77 -6.49 6.13
N ILE A 139 -23.48 -5.21 6.38
CA ILE A 139 -23.70 -4.55 7.66
C ILE A 139 -25.21 -4.48 7.97
N VAL A 140 -26.05 -4.14 6.99
CA VAL A 140 -27.51 -4.12 7.17
C VAL A 140 -28.05 -5.51 7.51
N ASP A 141 -27.57 -6.55 6.83
CA ASP A 141 -27.98 -7.93 7.09
C ASP A 141 -27.50 -8.41 8.47
N LEU A 142 -26.27 -8.08 8.88
CA LEU A 142 -25.76 -8.34 10.22
C LEU A 142 -26.60 -7.63 11.28
N CYS A 143 -26.87 -6.33 11.11
CA CYS A 143 -27.67 -5.53 12.04
C CYS A 143 -29.12 -6.00 12.15
N ARG A 144 -29.70 -6.55 11.07
CA ARG A 144 -31.05 -7.13 11.09
C ARG A 144 -31.11 -8.49 11.80
N HIS A 145 -30.00 -9.19 11.91
CA HIS A 145 -29.98 -10.60 12.33
C HIS A 145 -29.17 -10.85 13.61
N CYS A 146 -28.42 -9.86 14.10
CA CYS A 146 -27.91 -9.87 15.46
C CYS A 146 -29.09 -9.81 16.44
N PRO A 147 -29.24 -10.77 17.36
CA PRO A 147 -30.23 -10.66 18.42
C PRO A 147 -29.95 -9.37 19.18
N LYS A 148 -30.98 -8.52 19.34
CA LYS A 148 -30.86 -7.32 20.17
C LYS A 148 -30.45 -7.82 21.57
N PRO A 149 -29.41 -7.24 22.18
CA PRO A 149 -29.00 -7.65 23.51
C PRO A 149 -30.22 -7.56 24.43
N GLU A 150 -30.52 -8.65 25.15
CA GLU A 150 -31.56 -8.63 26.16
C GLU A 150 -31.27 -7.48 27.12
N LYS A 151 -32.30 -6.71 27.49
CA LYS A 151 -32.19 -5.41 28.19
C LYS A 151 -31.45 -5.45 29.54
N ASN A 152 -30.98 -6.62 29.98
CA ASN A 152 -30.38 -6.87 31.28
C ASN A 152 -28.84 -6.99 31.24
N GLU A 153 -28.20 -7.14 30.08
CA GLU A 153 -26.74 -7.04 29.98
C GLU A 153 -26.31 -5.59 29.82
N ARG A 154 -26.16 -4.89 30.96
CA ARG A 154 -25.47 -3.60 30.99
C ARG A 154 -24.01 -3.83 30.61
N LEU A 155 -23.68 -3.63 29.34
CA LEU A 155 -22.29 -3.56 28.89
C LEU A 155 -21.53 -2.57 29.78
N PRO A 156 -20.31 -2.91 30.24
CA PRO A 156 -19.51 -2.01 31.06
C PRO A 156 -19.34 -0.68 30.31
N ARG A 157 -19.72 0.42 30.97
CA ARG A 157 -19.53 1.75 30.40
C ARG A 157 -18.05 1.92 30.07
N PRO A 158 -17.68 2.33 28.84
CA PRO A 158 -16.29 2.56 28.52
C PRO A 158 -15.74 3.59 29.50
N VAL A 159 -14.65 3.23 30.19
CA VAL A 159 -13.92 4.16 31.05
C VAL A 159 -13.35 5.24 30.15
N ILE A 160 -14.03 6.37 30.08
CA ILE A 160 -13.56 7.55 29.37
C ILE A 160 -12.35 8.06 30.16
N ARG A 161 -11.15 7.64 29.77
CA ARG A 161 -9.91 8.25 30.27
C ARG A 161 -9.95 9.73 29.88
N LYS A 162 -10.02 10.61 30.89
CA LYS A 162 -9.93 12.06 30.68
C LYS A 162 -8.67 12.34 29.87
N ARG A 163 -8.83 13.05 28.74
CA ARG A 163 -7.68 13.51 27.94
C ARG A 163 -6.82 14.42 28.83
N PRO A 164 -5.49 14.23 28.88
CA PRO A 164 -4.61 15.19 29.52
C PRO A 164 -4.76 16.54 28.82
N THR A 165 -5.01 17.58 29.60
CA THR A 165 -5.08 18.98 29.15
C THR A 165 -3.69 19.46 28.78
N LYS A 166 -3.59 20.15 27.64
CA LYS A 166 -2.39 20.45 26.86
C LYS A 166 -1.48 21.56 27.46
N ASN A 167 -1.32 21.62 28.78
CA ASN A 167 -0.62 22.75 29.45
C ASN A 167 0.65 22.37 30.23
N GLU A 168 1.20 21.18 30.02
CA GLU A 168 2.55 20.84 30.48
C GLU A 168 3.40 20.52 29.23
N SER A 169 3.84 21.58 28.56
CA SER A 169 4.84 21.51 27.51
C SER A 169 6.11 22.11 28.09
N ASP A 170 7.03 21.22 28.41
CA ASP A 170 8.45 21.41 28.66
C ASP A 170 9.01 22.76 28.21
N SER A 171 9.15 23.68 29.17
CA SER A 171 10.10 24.76 29.07
C SER A 171 11.50 24.19 29.30
N GLU A 172 12.09 23.58 28.27
CA GLU A 172 13.55 23.40 28.23
C GLU A 172 14.19 24.79 28.12
N PRO A 173 15.08 25.18 29.05
CA PRO A 173 15.76 26.46 28.95
C PRO A 173 16.72 26.42 27.75
N HIS A 174 16.52 27.31 26.78
CA HIS A 174 17.47 27.54 25.70
C HIS A 174 18.86 27.81 26.30
N ARG A 175 19.73 26.81 26.21
CA ARG A 175 21.13 26.91 26.65
C ARG A 175 21.79 28.00 25.80
N ARG A 176 22.14 29.13 26.44
CA ARG A 176 22.88 30.21 25.79
C ARG A 176 24.24 29.66 25.37
N LEU A 177 24.49 29.62 24.05
CA LEU A 177 25.81 29.30 23.51
C LEU A 177 26.84 30.30 24.05
N THR A 178 27.99 29.79 24.49
CA THR A 178 29.09 30.63 24.97
C THR A 178 29.72 31.43 23.81
N GLU A 179 30.44 32.51 24.11
CA GLU A 179 31.08 33.33 23.07
C GLU A 179 32.08 32.53 22.23
N GLU A 180 32.77 31.53 22.82
CA GLU A 180 33.67 30.62 22.10
C GLU A 180 32.94 29.75 21.04
N GLU A 181 31.72 29.28 21.34
CA GLU A 181 30.90 28.53 20.37
C GLU A 181 30.42 29.41 19.21
N ARG A 182 30.28 30.72 19.43
CA ARG A 182 29.92 31.67 18.36
C ARG A 182 31.11 31.96 17.45
N GLU A 183 32.30 32.15 18.01
CA GLU A 183 33.50 32.45 17.23
C GLU A 183 33.98 31.27 16.37
N SER A 184 33.93 30.06 16.90
CA SER A 184 34.30 28.84 16.15
C SER A 184 33.43 28.62 14.91
N ARG A 185 32.17 29.07 14.94
CA ARG A 185 31.24 28.96 13.82
C ARG A 185 31.53 29.94 12.68
N ILE A 186 32.17 31.08 12.97
CA ILE A 186 32.54 32.07 11.95
C ILE A 186 33.77 31.62 11.17
N LYS A 187 34.72 30.92 11.82
CA LYS A 187 35.97 30.44 11.20
C LYS A 187 35.79 29.30 10.20
N GLN A 188 34.64 28.62 10.17
CA GLN A 188 34.39 27.49 9.25
C GLN A 188 33.72 27.88 7.93
N ARG A 189 33.57 29.17 7.60
CA ARG A 189 33.07 29.56 6.28
C ARG A 189 34.21 29.46 5.25
N PRO A 190 34.16 28.51 4.29
CA PRO A 190 35.14 28.49 3.22
C PRO A 190 34.98 29.75 2.37
N LEU A 191 36.07 30.52 2.26
CA LEU A 191 36.16 31.63 1.33
C LEU A 191 35.95 31.08 -0.08
N LYS A 192 34.92 31.59 -0.76
CA LYS A 192 34.70 31.32 -2.17
C LYS A 192 35.93 31.82 -2.91
N LYS A 193 36.66 30.92 -3.56
CA LYS A 193 37.72 31.30 -4.48
C LYS A 193 37.06 31.92 -5.69
N ASP A 194 37.36 33.17 -5.93
CA ASP A 194 37.01 33.85 -7.16
C ASP A 194 37.68 33.10 -8.32
N VAL A 195 36.85 32.71 -9.28
CA VAL A 195 37.26 32.08 -10.53
C VAL A 195 37.62 33.24 -11.45
N GLU A 196 38.91 33.50 -11.61
CA GLU A 196 39.41 34.38 -12.67
C GLU A 196 39.31 33.65 -14.02
N GLU A 197 38.80 34.40 -15.00
CA GLU A 197 38.45 34.00 -16.38
C GLU A 197 39.63 34.22 -17.33
#